data_AF-A0AAW5WVP6-F1
#
_entry.id   AF-A0AAW5WVP6-F1
#
_cell.length_a   1.000
_cell.length_b   1.000
_cell.length_c   1.000
_cell.angle_alpha   90.00
_cell.angle_beta   90.00
_cell.angle_gamma   90.00
#
_symmetry.space_group_name_H-M   'P 1'
#
loop_
_entity.id
_entity.type
_entity.pdbx_description
1 polymer ?
#
loop_
_entity_poly.entity_id
_entity_poly.type
_entity_poly.pdbx_seq_one_letter_code
_entity_poly.pdbx_strand_id
1 'polypeptide(L)'
;MYKRSPHYGRFCEFLYLTGMRYGEAASLYRSDIHKQDDDKVVATVNSTLVNGQKQPSPKTSSSRRDVTLTKRAQLIVKQELVDHPFKSNFIFESKQGHPLGNVVLNYWLRQAKSELKIDKTLSLHTFRHTHISKLAELGVPLYLIQNRVGHKDAETTKEIYLHVTKKAEQKLDSKLNLL
;
A
#
# COMPACT_ATOMS: atom_id res chain seq x y z
N MET A 1 -15.55 -10.03 1.88
CA MET A 1 -15.07 -8.85 1.11
C MET A 1 -15.18 -8.99 -0.42
N TYR A 2 -14.53 -9.98 -1.07
CA TYR A 2 -14.52 -10.14 -2.54
C TYR A 2 -15.92 -10.34 -3.18
N LYS A 3 -16.87 -10.93 -2.45
CA LYS A 3 -18.24 -11.21 -2.94
C LYS A 3 -19.20 -10.01 -2.93
N ARG A 4 -18.90 -8.92 -2.21
CA ARG A 4 -19.84 -7.77 -2.04
C ARG A 4 -19.41 -6.51 -2.78
N SER A 5 -18.10 -6.28 -2.93
CA SER A 5 -17.57 -5.21 -3.77
C SER A 5 -16.08 -5.47 -4.08
N PRO A 6 -15.77 -6.04 -5.26
CA PRO A 6 -14.40 -6.40 -5.65
C PRO A 6 -13.40 -5.23 -5.61
N HIS A 7 -13.87 -4.02 -5.93
CA HIS A 7 -13.08 -2.79 -5.96
C HIS A 7 -12.40 -2.46 -4.62
N TYR A 8 -13.12 -2.52 -3.49
CA TYR A 8 -12.50 -2.26 -2.18
C TYR A 8 -11.47 -3.33 -1.80
N GLY A 9 -11.71 -4.58 -2.18
CA GLY A 9 -10.76 -5.67 -1.98
C GLY A 9 -9.47 -5.45 -2.77
N ARG A 10 -9.59 -5.08 -4.05
CA ARG A 10 -8.48 -4.73 -4.93
C ARG A 10 -7.70 -3.51 -4.42
N PHE A 11 -8.37 -2.49 -3.89
CA PHE A 11 -7.70 -1.35 -3.25
C PHE A 11 -6.85 -1.77 -2.04
N CYS A 12 -7.41 -2.60 -1.14
CA CYS A 12 -6.66 -3.15 -0.01
C CYS A 12 -5.45 -4.00 -0.45
N GLU A 13 -5.63 -4.83 -1.47
CA GLU A 13 -4.54 -5.61 -2.06
C GLU A 13 -3.46 -4.70 -2.67
N PHE A 14 -3.86 -3.62 -3.35
CA PHE A 14 -2.93 -2.65 -3.91
C PHE A 14 -2.13 -1.92 -2.82
N LEU A 15 -2.76 -1.54 -1.69
CA LEU A 15 -2.05 -0.99 -0.53
C LEU A 15 -1.00 -1.98 0.00
N TYR A 16 -1.36 -3.26 0.11
CA TYR A 16 -0.43 -4.30 0.54
C TYR A 16 0.73 -4.50 -0.44
N LEU A 17 0.49 -4.52 -1.75
CA LEU A 17 1.54 -4.77 -2.75
C LEU A 17 2.52 -3.59 -2.92
N THR A 18 2.06 -2.38 -2.62
CA THR A 18 2.83 -1.15 -2.85
C THR A 18 3.43 -0.57 -1.57
N GLY A 19 2.80 -0.81 -0.42
CA GLY A 19 3.14 -0.17 0.84
C GLY A 19 2.79 1.32 0.89
N MET A 20 2.04 1.86 -0.07
CA MET A 20 1.59 3.25 -0.06
C MET A 20 0.66 3.53 1.12
N ARG A 21 0.62 4.79 1.57
CA ARG A 21 -0.45 5.23 2.47
C ARG A 21 -1.77 5.30 1.71
N TYR A 22 -2.88 5.19 2.43
CA TYR A 22 -4.22 5.36 1.86
C TYR A 22 -4.33 6.63 1.01
N GLY A 23 -3.95 7.79 1.55
CA GLY A 23 -4.09 9.06 0.86
C GLY A 23 -3.25 9.14 -0.41
N GLU A 24 -2.07 8.52 -0.41
CA GLU A 24 -1.20 8.43 -1.59
C GLU A 24 -1.90 7.61 -2.69
N ALA A 25 -2.29 6.38 -2.37
CA ALA A 25 -2.94 5.46 -3.32
C ALA A 25 -4.30 5.98 -3.82
N ALA A 26 -5.14 6.51 -2.93
CA ALA A 26 -6.45 7.06 -3.28
C ALA A 26 -6.35 8.35 -4.11
N SER A 27 -5.19 9.01 -4.12
CA SER A 27 -4.94 10.22 -4.91
C SER A 27 -4.31 9.96 -6.28
N LEU A 28 -3.98 8.70 -6.59
CA LEU A 28 -3.34 8.35 -7.86
C LEU A 28 -4.27 8.65 -9.03
N TYR A 29 -3.72 9.38 -9.99
CA TYR A 29 -4.29 9.55 -11.32
C TYR A 29 -3.73 8.52 -12.27
N ARG A 30 -4.45 8.28 -13.37
CA ARG A 30 -4.01 7.40 -14.46
C ARG A 30 -2.63 7.82 -15.00
N SER A 31 -2.41 9.14 -15.11
CA SER A 31 -1.15 9.74 -15.55
C SER A 31 0.02 9.49 -14.61
N ASP A 32 -0.22 9.11 -13.35
CA ASP A 32 0.84 8.81 -12.39
C ASP A 32 1.42 7.41 -12.61
N ILE A 33 0.83 6.59 -13.50
CA ILE A 33 1.31 5.25 -13.85
C ILE A 33 1.99 5.30 -15.21
N HIS A 34 3.27 4.93 -15.25
CA HIS A 34 4.04 4.92 -16.50
C HIS A 34 5.14 3.86 -16.47
N LYS A 35 5.74 3.61 -17.63
CA LYS A 35 6.94 2.80 -17.77
C LYS A 35 8.19 3.67 -17.64
N GLN A 36 9.21 3.15 -16.97
CA GLN A 36 10.57 3.70 -16.98
C GLN A 36 11.41 3.03 -18.08
N ASP A 37 12.61 3.56 -18.32
CA ASP A 37 13.53 3.11 -19.38
C ASP A 37 13.93 1.63 -19.25
N ASP A 38 13.90 1.09 -18.03
CA ASP A 38 14.19 -0.32 -17.73
C ASP A 38 12.96 -1.24 -17.80
N ASP A 39 11.90 -0.79 -18.50
CA ASP A 39 10.63 -1.48 -18.69
C ASP A 39 9.80 -1.74 -17.41
N LYS A 40 10.25 -1.22 -16.26
CA LYS A 40 9.47 -1.29 -15.02
C LYS A 40 8.27 -0.34 -15.12
N VAL A 41 7.11 -0.84 -14.71
CA VAL A 41 5.93 0.01 -14.51
C VAL A 41 5.96 0.55 -13.09
N VAL A 42 5.87 1.86 -12.96
CA VAL A 42 5.91 2.57 -11.68
C VAL A 42 4.64 3.39 -11.47
N ALA A 43 4.35 3.66 -10.20
CA ALA A 43 3.41 4.69 -9.78
C ALA A 43 4.17 5.81 -9.09
N THR A 44 4.08 7.03 -9.63
CA THR A 44 4.69 8.22 -9.02
C THR A 44 3.81 8.72 -7.89
N VAL A 45 4.33 8.63 -6.67
CA VAL A 45 3.67 9.19 -5.49
C VAL A 45 4.13 10.64 -5.34
N ASN A 46 3.25 11.59 -5.64
CA ASN A 46 3.53 13.03 -5.51
C ASN A 46 2.38 13.82 -4.85
N SER A 47 1.33 13.11 -4.44
CA SER A 47 0.11 13.68 -3.87
C SER A 47 -0.44 12.85 -2.72
N THR A 48 -1.36 13.45 -1.99
CA THR A 48 -2.20 12.78 -1.00
C THR A 48 -3.64 13.27 -1.13
N LEU A 49 -4.59 12.41 -0.78
CA LEU A 49 -5.99 12.79 -0.70
C LEU A 49 -6.28 13.50 0.62
N VAL A 50 -6.86 14.71 0.55
CA VAL A 50 -7.30 15.51 1.70
C VAL A 50 -8.70 16.03 1.39
N ASN A 51 -9.67 15.74 2.26
CA ASN A 51 -11.07 16.16 2.09
C ASN A 51 -11.65 15.80 0.70
N GLY A 52 -11.31 14.63 0.18
CA GLY A 52 -11.78 14.17 -1.14
C GLY A 52 -11.09 14.82 -2.34
N GLN A 53 -10.07 15.66 -2.11
CA GLN A 53 -9.31 16.33 -3.16
C GLN A 53 -7.86 15.86 -3.20
N LYS A 54 -7.31 15.72 -4.40
CA LYS A 54 -5.88 15.47 -4.61
C LYS A 54 -5.11 16.74 -4.27
N GLN A 55 -4.25 16.68 -3.26
CA GLN A 55 -3.35 17.75 -2.91
C GLN A 55 -1.91 17.31 -3.17
N PRO A 56 -1.05 18.17 -3.72
CA PRO A 56 0.38 17.88 -3.79
C PRO A 56 0.93 17.56 -2.40
N SER A 57 1.75 16.52 -2.29
CA SER A 57 2.48 16.27 -1.05
C SER A 57 3.39 17.48 -0.75
N PRO A 58 3.56 17.88 0.53
CA PRO A 58 4.41 19.00 0.89
C PRO A 58 5.82 18.83 0.31
N LYS A 59 6.43 19.95 -0.10
CA LYS A 59 7.60 20.08 -1.00
C LYS A 59 8.89 19.34 -0.57
N THR A 60 8.90 18.55 0.51
CA THR A 60 10.10 17.78 0.86
C THR A 60 10.32 16.68 -0.19
N SER A 61 11.52 16.68 -0.78
CA SER A 61 11.99 15.69 -1.76
C SER A 61 11.76 14.24 -1.30
N SER A 62 11.76 14.01 0.01
CA SER A 62 11.53 12.70 0.64
C SER A 62 10.10 12.14 0.50
N SER A 63 9.12 12.95 0.08
CA SER A 63 7.73 12.49 -0.12
C SER A 63 7.47 11.98 -1.55
N ARG A 64 8.21 12.54 -2.53
CA ARG A 64 8.07 12.18 -3.94
C ARG A 64 8.94 10.98 -4.28
N ARG A 65 8.33 9.94 -4.84
CA ARG A 65 9.04 8.71 -5.19
C ARG A 65 8.28 7.91 -6.24
N ASP A 66 9.01 7.08 -6.97
CA ASP A 66 8.44 6.07 -7.82
C ASP A 66 8.36 4.73 -7.10
N VAL A 67 7.18 4.14 -7.11
CA VAL A 67 6.94 2.82 -6.54
C VAL A 67 6.75 1.83 -7.67
N THR A 68 7.72 0.93 -7.86
CA THR A 68 7.59 -0.16 -8.83
C THR A 68 6.39 -1.04 -8.51
N LEU A 69 5.56 -1.27 -9.52
CA LEU A 69 4.35 -2.09 -9.46
C LEU A 69 4.64 -3.52 -9.87
N THR A 70 4.24 -4.48 -9.04
CA THR A 70 4.22 -5.90 -9.41
C THR A 70 3.24 -6.14 -10.54
N LYS A 71 3.36 -7.28 -11.25
CA LYS A 71 2.39 -7.66 -12.29
C LYS A 71 0.96 -7.73 -11.76
N ARG A 72 0.78 -8.15 -10.49
CA ARG A 72 -0.54 -8.16 -9.84
C ARG A 72 -1.07 -6.75 -9.59
N ALA A 73 -0.23 -5.81 -9.12
CA ALA A 73 -0.64 -4.42 -8.94
C ALA A 73 -1.01 -3.75 -10.27
N GLN A 74 -0.28 -4.05 -11.35
CA GLN A 74 -0.60 -3.59 -12.71
C GLN A 74 -1.95 -4.15 -13.17
N LEU A 75 -2.23 -5.43 -12.90
CA LEU A 75 -3.52 -6.04 -13.22
C LEU A 75 -4.67 -5.39 -12.43
N ILE A 76 -4.46 -5.08 -11.15
CA ILE A 76 -5.45 -4.35 -10.35
C ILE A 76 -5.76 -3.00 -11.00
N VAL A 77 -4.73 -2.20 -11.33
CA VAL A 77 -4.92 -0.91 -12.01
C VAL A 77 -5.73 -1.11 -13.29
N LYS A 78 -5.37 -2.08 -14.15
CA LYS A 78 -6.13 -2.37 -15.37
C LYS A 78 -7.59 -2.71 -15.10
N GLN A 79 -7.86 -3.53 -14.07
CA GLN A 79 -9.22 -3.91 -13.70
C GLN A 79 -10.04 -2.70 -13.22
N GLU A 80 -9.45 -1.80 -12.43
CA GLU A 80 -10.17 -0.60 -12.00
C GLU A 80 -10.51 0.34 -13.14
N LEU A 81 -9.60 0.47 -14.11
CA LEU A 81 -9.83 1.30 -15.29
C LEU A 81 -10.94 0.74 -16.20
N VAL A 82 -11.16 -0.57 -16.20
CA VAL A 82 -12.21 -1.24 -16.98
C VAL A 82 -13.55 -1.21 -16.24
N ASP A 83 -13.56 -1.56 -14.96
CA ASP A 83 -14.79 -1.67 -14.15
C ASP A 83 -15.42 -0.30 -13.83
N HIS A 84 -14.61 0.76 -13.86
CA HIS A 84 -15.02 2.14 -13.57
C HIS A 84 -14.71 3.06 -14.76
N PRO A 85 -15.52 3.00 -15.83
CA PRO A 85 -15.28 3.81 -17.02
C PRO A 85 -15.41 5.32 -16.71
N PHE A 86 -14.26 5.98 -16.84
CA PHE A 86 -13.93 7.40 -16.89
C PHE A 86 -15.00 8.42 -16.47
N LYS A 87 -15.13 8.65 -15.15
CA LYS A 87 -15.85 9.82 -14.62
C LYS A 87 -14.96 10.88 -13.99
N SER A 88 -13.73 10.51 -13.63
CA SER A 88 -12.69 11.43 -13.16
C SER A 88 -11.33 11.01 -13.69
N ASN A 89 -10.22 11.56 -13.15
CA ASN A 89 -8.84 11.15 -13.43
C ASN A 89 -8.28 10.09 -12.47
N PHE A 90 -8.99 9.79 -11.38
CA PHE A 90 -8.53 8.83 -10.37
C PHE A 90 -8.52 7.39 -10.91
N ILE A 91 -7.56 6.59 -10.43
CA ILE A 91 -7.55 5.15 -10.68
C ILE A 91 -8.60 4.46 -9.81
N PHE A 92 -8.65 4.82 -8.54
CA PHE A 92 -9.55 4.23 -7.54
C PHE A 92 -10.71 5.18 -7.26
N GLU A 93 -11.77 5.06 -8.04
CA GLU A 93 -12.95 5.92 -7.97
C GLU A 93 -14.26 5.15 -7.68
N SER A 94 -15.19 5.83 -7.03
CA SER A 94 -16.58 5.38 -6.90
C SER A 94 -17.30 5.39 -8.25
N LYS A 95 -18.49 4.82 -8.31
CA LYS A 95 -19.36 4.88 -9.51
C LYS A 95 -19.74 6.31 -9.92
N GLN A 96 -19.54 7.30 -9.05
CA GLN A 96 -19.80 8.71 -9.29
C GLN A 96 -18.54 9.49 -9.72
N GLY A 97 -17.37 8.86 -9.77
CA GLY A 97 -16.10 9.51 -10.11
C GLY A 97 -15.40 10.19 -8.94
N HIS A 98 -15.85 9.95 -7.70
CA HIS A 98 -15.15 10.45 -6.52
C HIS A 98 -14.06 9.47 -6.11
N PRO A 99 -12.90 9.94 -5.61
CA PRO A 99 -11.88 9.05 -5.08
C PRO A 99 -12.44 8.22 -3.92
N LEU A 100 -11.93 7.00 -3.74
CA LEU A 100 -12.39 6.16 -2.65
C LEU A 100 -12.16 6.82 -1.29
N GLY A 101 -13.25 7.00 -0.54
CA GLY A 101 -13.21 7.57 0.80
C GLY A 101 -12.76 6.56 1.88
N ASN A 102 -11.94 7.03 2.81
CA ASN A 102 -11.44 6.25 3.94
C ASN A 102 -12.57 5.74 4.84
N VAL A 103 -13.68 6.48 5.00
CA VAL A 103 -14.81 6.09 5.86
C VAL A 103 -15.42 4.78 5.38
N VAL A 104 -15.73 4.71 4.08
CA VAL A 104 -16.33 3.52 3.47
C VAL A 104 -15.36 2.34 3.49
N LEU A 105 -14.09 2.59 3.16
CA LEU A 105 -13.04 1.57 3.23
C LEU A 105 -12.86 0.98 4.65
N ASN A 106 -12.80 1.84 5.67
CA ASN A 106 -12.69 1.37 7.06
C ASN A 106 -13.96 0.64 7.52
N TYR A 107 -15.14 1.05 7.06
CA TYR A 107 -16.38 0.32 7.31
C TYR A 107 -16.28 -1.11 6.76
N TRP A 108 -15.90 -1.29 5.49
CA TRP A 108 -15.73 -2.61 4.88
C TRP A 108 -14.65 -3.44 5.57
N LEU A 109 -13.55 -2.80 5.99
CA LEU A 109 -12.47 -3.47 6.70
C LEU A 109 -12.92 -3.98 8.07
N ARG A 110 -13.76 -3.23 8.80
CA ARG A 110 -14.36 -3.68 10.07
C ARG A 110 -15.30 -4.86 9.87
N GLN A 111 -16.11 -4.85 8.81
CA GLN A 111 -16.96 -6.00 8.45
C GLN A 111 -16.11 -7.24 8.15
N ALA A 112 -15.06 -7.09 7.31
CA ALA A 112 -14.15 -8.17 7.01
C ALA A 112 -13.41 -8.70 8.25
N LYS A 113 -13.00 -7.81 9.18
CA LYS A 113 -12.39 -8.19 10.46
C LYS A 113 -13.31 -9.11 11.27
N SER A 114 -14.58 -8.73 11.39
CA SER A 114 -15.60 -9.49 12.12
C SER A 114 -15.91 -10.82 11.45
N GLU A 115 -16.14 -10.83 10.13
CA GLU A 115 -16.39 -12.04 9.34
C GLU A 115 -15.26 -13.07 9.47
N LEU A 116 -14.00 -12.60 9.43
CA LEU A 116 -12.80 -13.44 9.50
C LEU A 116 -12.33 -13.73 10.92
N LYS A 117 -13.02 -13.22 11.95
CA LYS A 117 -12.65 -13.35 13.37
C LYS A 117 -11.19 -12.95 13.65
N ILE A 118 -10.73 -11.89 13.01
CA ILE A 118 -9.38 -11.35 13.22
C ILE A 118 -9.39 -10.55 14.53
N ASP A 119 -8.58 -10.94 15.51
CA ASP A 119 -8.53 -10.26 16.82
C ASP A 119 -7.67 -8.97 16.79
N LYS A 120 -6.81 -8.83 15.79
CA LYS A 120 -5.92 -7.66 15.65
C LYS A 120 -6.66 -6.40 15.21
N THR A 121 -6.19 -5.23 15.63
CA THR A 121 -6.65 -3.95 15.09
C THR A 121 -6.32 -3.86 13.60
N LEU A 122 -7.34 -3.71 12.76
CA LEU A 122 -7.21 -3.50 11.32
C LEU A 122 -7.57 -2.05 10.97
N SER A 123 -6.67 -1.40 10.25
CA SER A 123 -6.89 -0.11 9.60
C SER A 123 -6.22 -0.12 8.23
N LEU A 124 -6.40 0.94 7.45
CA LEU A 124 -5.71 1.08 6.17
C LEU A 124 -4.18 1.13 6.31
N HIS A 125 -3.65 1.57 7.47
CA HIS A 125 -2.22 1.53 7.76
C HIS A 125 -1.69 0.11 7.97
N THR A 126 -2.55 -0.83 8.38
CA THR A 126 -2.15 -2.23 8.59
C THR A 126 -1.55 -2.84 7.33
N PHE A 127 -2.09 -2.54 6.14
CA PHE A 127 -1.56 -3.07 4.88
C PHE A 127 -0.12 -2.63 4.61
N ARG A 128 0.21 -1.37 4.88
CA ARG A 128 1.57 -0.84 4.79
C ARG A 128 2.49 -1.51 5.79
N HIS A 129 2.04 -1.70 7.03
CA HIS A 129 2.82 -2.40 8.05
C HIS A 129 3.11 -3.84 7.62
N THR A 130 2.11 -4.55 7.09
CA THR A 130 2.29 -5.91 6.57
C THR A 130 3.24 -5.95 5.38
N HIS A 131 3.18 -4.98 4.47
CA HIS A 131 4.16 -4.85 3.37
C HIS A 131 5.59 -4.70 3.88
N ILE A 132 5.81 -3.79 4.84
CA ILE A 132 7.12 -3.56 5.47
C ILE A 132 7.60 -4.84 6.17
N SER A 133 6.75 -5.46 7.00
CA SER A 133 7.08 -6.72 7.66
C SER A 133 7.47 -7.80 6.66
N LYS A 134 6.73 -7.93 5.55
CA LYS A 134 7.00 -8.94 4.54
C LYS A 134 8.34 -8.70 3.83
N LEU A 135 8.67 -7.46 3.49
CA LEU A 135 9.98 -7.14 2.91
C LEU A 135 11.12 -7.40 3.89
N ALA A 136 10.93 -7.08 5.18
CA ALA A 136 11.91 -7.37 6.23
C ALA A 136 12.12 -8.89 6.40
N GLU A 137 11.04 -9.69 6.39
CA GLU A 137 11.11 -11.16 6.44
C GLU A 137 11.86 -11.76 5.24
N LEU A 138 11.80 -11.09 4.09
CA LEU A 138 12.53 -11.47 2.87
C LEU A 138 13.99 -10.96 2.87
N GLY A 139 14.44 -10.32 3.95
CA GLY A 139 15.82 -9.83 4.08
C GLY A 139 16.12 -8.57 3.26
N VAL A 140 15.10 -7.82 2.82
CA VAL A 140 15.32 -6.58 2.08
C VAL A 140 15.94 -5.53 3.02
N PRO A 141 17.07 -4.90 2.66
CA PRO A 141 17.70 -3.86 3.47
C PRO A 141 16.74 -2.74 3.87
N LEU A 142 16.80 -2.32 5.15
CA LEU A 142 15.92 -1.29 5.72
C LEU A 142 15.87 -0.01 4.88
N TYR A 143 17.01 0.48 4.37
CA TYR A 143 17.06 1.69 3.57
C TYR A 143 16.27 1.57 2.25
N LEU A 144 16.26 0.38 1.62
CA LEU A 144 15.45 0.13 0.42
C LEU A 144 13.95 0.11 0.74
N ILE A 145 13.59 -0.47 1.89
CA ILE A 145 12.21 -0.44 2.37
C ILE A 145 11.77 1.00 2.62
N GLN A 146 12.58 1.79 3.35
CA GLN A 146 12.31 3.20 3.63
C GLN A 146 12.19 4.03 2.35
N ASN A 147 13.07 3.82 1.37
CA ASN A 147 12.97 4.49 0.06
C ASN A 147 11.67 4.12 -0.66
N ARG A 148 11.25 2.85 -0.62
CA ARG A 148 10.00 2.39 -1.26
C ARG A 148 8.75 2.95 -0.58
N VAL A 149 8.71 2.98 0.75
CA VAL A 149 7.51 3.38 1.50
C VAL A 149 7.50 4.88 1.82
N GLY A 150 8.64 5.57 1.71
CA GLY A 150 8.81 6.99 2.00
C GLY A 150 9.14 7.27 3.47
N HIS A 151 9.96 8.30 3.70
CA HIS A 151 10.61 8.56 4.99
C HIS A 151 9.72 9.18 6.07
N LYS A 152 8.51 9.65 5.73
CA LYS A 152 7.62 10.25 6.73
C LYS A 152 7.19 9.24 7.83
N ASP A 153 7.33 7.92 7.59
CA ASP A 153 7.15 6.86 8.61
C ASP A 153 8.47 6.12 8.90
N ALA A 154 9.62 6.78 8.83
CA ALA A 154 10.93 6.11 8.97
C ALA A 154 11.07 5.37 10.31
N GLU A 155 10.60 5.96 11.41
CA GLU A 155 10.67 5.35 12.74
C GLU A 155 9.79 4.10 12.82
N THR A 156 8.52 4.18 12.45
CA THR A 156 7.63 3.00 12.41
C THR A 156 8.17 1.90 11.49
N THR A 157 8.78 2.28 10.36
CA THR A 157 9.42 1.31 9.45
C THR A 157 10.58 0.59 10.14
N LYS A 158 11.41 1.33 10.87
CA LYS A 158 12.55 0.80 11.64
C LYS A 158 12.08 -0.10 12.78
N GLU A 159 11.07 0.31 13.54
CA GLU A 159 10.47 -0.51 14.61
C GLU A 159 9.97 -1.86 14.10
N ILE A 160 9.21 -1.85 13.00
CA ILE A 160 8.70 -3.08 12.38
C ILE A 160 9.86 -3.97 11.90
N TYR A 161 10.87 -3.37 11.26
CA TYR A 161 12.04 -4.10 10.78
C TYR A 161 12.79 -4.78 11.93
N LEU A 162 13.11 -4.03 12.98
CA LEU A 162 13.81 -4.55 14.17
C LEU A 162 13.01 -5.67 14.85
N HIS A 163 11.68 -5.56 14.92
CA HIS A 163 10.83 -6.63 15.45
C HIS A 163 10.92 -7.92 14.64
N VAL A 164 10.95 -7.82 13.31
CA VAL A 164 11.11 -8.99 12.42
C VAL A 164 12.50 -9.59 12.56
N THR A 165 13.55 -8.76 12.61
CA THR A 165 14.94 -9.21 12.77
C THR A 165 15.15 -9.93 14.11
N LYS A 166 14.63 -9.39 15.22
CA LYS A 166 14.72 -10.06 16.53
C LYS A 166 14.09 -11.46 16.53
N LYS A 167 12.98 -11.63 15.82
CA LYS A 167 12.36 -12.96 15.65
C LYS A 167 13.21 -13.90 14.80
N ALA A 168 13.96 -13.37 13.83
CA ALA A 168 14.89 -14.15 13.04
C ALA A 168 16.12 -14.56 13.87
N GLU A 169 16.65 -13.67 14.70
CA GLU A 169 17.74 -13.95 15.65
C GLU A 169 17.36 -15.07 16.63
N GLN A 170 16.19 -14.99 17.28
CA GLN A 170 15.71 -16.06 18.18
C GLN A 170 15.61 -17.43 17.49
N LYS A 171 15.24 -17.45 16.20
CA LYS A 171 15.19 -18.68 15.40
C LYS A 171 16.58 -19.18 15.00
N LEU A 172 17.55 -18.28 14.88
CA LEU A 172 18.94 -18.65 14.66
C LEU A 172 19.54 -19.27 15.92
N ASP A 173 19.38 -18.62 17.07
CA ASP A 173 19.91 -19.10 18.37
C ASP A 173 19.43 -20.52 18.68
N SER A 174 18.13 -20.79 18.47
CA SER A 174 17.55 -22.13 18.66
C SER A 174 18.08 -23.18 17.68
N LYS A 175 18.55 -22.80 16.49
CA LYS A 175 19.18 -23.70 15.52
C LYS A 175 20.67 -23.89 15.79
N LEU A 176 21.37 -22.87 16.29
CA LEU A 176 22.77 -22.97 16.69
C LEU A 176 22.95 -24.00 17.82
N ASN A 177 21.96 -24.14 18.70
CA ASN A 177 21.93 -25.18 19.73
C ASN A 177 21.76 -26.61 19.19
N LEU A 178 21.59 -26.80 17.88
CA LEU A 178 21.51 -28.11 17.22
C LEU A 178 22.80 -28.46 16.45
N LEU A 179 23.80 -27.57 16.44
CA LEU A 179 25.15 -27.85 15.94
C LEU A 179 25.96 -28.58 17.02
#